data_AF-Q1EGK4-F1
#
_entry.id   AF-Q1EGK4-F1
#
_cell.length_a   1.000
_cell.length_b   1.000
_cell.length_c   1.000
_cell.angle_alpha   90.00
_cell.angle_beta   90.00
_cell.angle_gamma   90.00
#
_symmetry.space_group_name_H-M   'P 1'
#
loop_
_entity.id
_entity.type
_entity.pdbx_description
1 polymer ?
#
loop_
_entity_poly.entity_id
_entity_poly.type
_entity_poly.pdbx_seq_one_letter_code
_entity_poly.pdbx_strand_id
1 'polypeptide(L)'
;ALGNMTEDDWRWHFYDTVKGSDWLGDQDAIHYMTREAIDSVYELESYGMPFSRTDEGKIYQRAFGGQSLKFGKGGQAYRCCAVADRTGHSMLHTLFGRALGYNCTFFVEYFALDLIMEDGECKGVMVMNMSDGTIHRMKAKSTVLATGGYGRAYFSCTSAHTCTGDGGGMAARAGLPLEDLEFVQFHPTGIYGAGMLMTEGCRGEGGILRNSEGEPFMERYAPTAKDLASRDVVSRSMTMEIIEGRGVGPKKDHIYLHLNHLAPETLMERLPGICETAQIFAGVDATKEPIPVLPT
;
A
#
# COMPACT_ATOMS: atom_id res chain seq x y z
N ALA A 1 -2.40 5.55 17.13
CA ALA A 1 -2.08 6.97 17.13
C ALA A 1 -3.33 7.82 17.37
N LEU A 2 -4.38 7.78 16.50
CA LEU A 2 -5.62 8.53 16.77
C LEU A 2 -6.48 7.94 17.91
N GLY A 3 -6.59 6.62 17.98
CA GLY A 3 -7.33 5.94 19.05
C GLY A 3 -8.85 6.11 19.00
N ASN A 4 -9.44 6.26 17.81
CA ASN A 4 -10.88 6.47 17.65
C ASN A 4 -11.70 5.18 17.85
N MET A 5 -11.09 4.01 17.64
CA MET A 5 -11.75 2.70 17.81
C MET A 5 -11.44 2.05 19.16
N THR A 6 -10.20 2.20 19.62
CA THR A 6 -9.65 1.63 20.86
C THR A 6 -8.54 2.54 21.36
N GLU A 7 -8.21 2.45 22.66
CA GLU A 7 -7.02 3.13 23.20
C GLU A 7 -5.78 2.80 22.35
N ASP A 8 -5.02 3.83 21.96
CA ASP A 8 -3.84 3.65 21.13
C ASP A 8 -2.78 4.72 21.45
N ASP A 9 -1.53 4.44 21.05
CA ASP A 9 -0.38 5.29 21.31
C ASP A 9 0.52 5.32 20.07
N TRP A 10 1.02 6.49 19.69
CA TRP A 10 1.95 6.59 18.56
C TRP A 10 3.24 5.80 18.80
N ARG A 11 3.64 5.60 20.06
CA ARG A 11 4.81 4.78 20.44
C ARG A 11 4.60 3.29 20.17
N TRP A 12 3.36 2.82 20.18
CA TRP A 12 3.04 1.45 19.77
C TRP A 12 3.14 1.31 18.25
N HIS A 13 2.68 2.32 17.51
CA HIS A 13 2.89 2.40 16.06
C HIS A 13 4.38 2.43 15.72
N PHE A 14 5.18 3.25 16.42
CA PHE A 14 6.65 3.27 16.30
C PHE A 14 7.25 1.87 16.46
N TYR A 15 6.90 1.16 17.54
CA TYR A 15 7.39 -0.19 17.79
C TYR A 15 7.03 -1.17 16.67
N ASP A 16 5.77 -1.14 16.21
CA ASP A 16 5.31 -2.01 15.12
C ASP A 16 6.06 -1.72 13.82
N THR A 17 6.34 -0.45 13.52
CA THR A 17 7.09 -0.04 12.33
C THR A 17 8.55 -0.50 12.40
N VAL A 18 9.24 -0.29 13.53
CA VAL A 18 10.65 -0.73 13.72
C VAL A 18 10.77 -2.25 13.63
N LYS A 19 9.83 -2.98 14.25
CA LYS A 19 9.77 -4.44 14.14
C LYS A 19 9.45 -4.88 12.71
N GLY A 20 8.51 -4.21 12.06
CA GLY A 20 8.07 -4.51 10.70
C GLY A 20 9.13 -4.23 9.63
N SER A 21 10.04 -3.29 9.88
CA SER A 21 11.22 -3.05 9.04
C SER A 21 12.36 -4.03 9.29
N ASP A 22 12.16 -5.06 10.14
CA ASP A 22 13.18 -6.02 10.57
C ASP A 22 14.46 -5.34 11.07
N TRP A 23 14.28 -4.26 11.85
CA TRP A 23 15.35 -3.40 12.38
C TRP A 23 16.27 -2.72 11.35
N LEU A 24 15.98 -2.81 10.05
CA LEU A 24 16.72 -2.09 9.01
C LEU A 24 16.34 -0.61 8.94
N GLY A 25 15.09 -0.27 9.28
CA GLY A 25 14.59 1.10 9.19
C GLY A 25 15.18 2.04 10.23
N ASP A 26 15.54 3.25 9.78
CA ASP A 26 16.09 4.30 10.63
C ASP A 26 15.06 4.81 11.64
N GLN A 27 15.39 4.65 12.93
CA GLN A 27 14.44 4.88 14.00
C GLN A 27 14.13 6.37 14.24
N ASP A 28 15.02 7.28 13.87
CA ASP A 28 14.74 8.73 13.93
C ASP A 28 13.66 9.13 12.91
N ALA A 29 13.75 8.63 11.68
CA ALA A 29 12.74 8.81 10.65
C ALA A 29 11.41 8.14 11.03
N ILE A 30 11.44 6.91 11.55
CA ILE A 30 10.24 6.20 12.02
C ILE A 30 9.59 6.93 13.21
N HIS A 31 10.38 7.46 14.14
CA HIS A 31 9.88 8.28 15.25
C HIS A 31 9.17 9.51 14.72
N TYR A 32 9.80 10.28 13.83
CA TYR A 32 9.17 11.45 13.22
C TYR A 32 7.84 11.07 12.54
N MET A 33 7.87 10.10 11.63
CA MET A 33 6.67 9.67 10.89
C MET A 33 5.53 9.26 11.81
N THR A 34 5.79 8.41 12.80
CA THR A 34 4.73 7.85 13.65
C THR A 34 4.16 8.85 14.64
N ARG A 35 4.97 9.81 15.10
CA ARG A 35 4.54 10.93 15.93
C ARG A 35 3.69 11.93 15.14
N GLU A 36 4.13 12.33 13.96
CA GLU A 36 3.46 13.32 13.11
C GLU A 36 2.22 12.76 12.38
N ALA A 37 2.02 11.43 12.38
CA ALA A 37 0.91 10.78 11.70
C ALA A 37 -0.48 11.28 12.17
N ILE A 38 -0.62 11.67 13.44
CA ILE A 38 -1.90 12.13 13.98
C ILE A 38 -2.30 13.46 13.33
N ASP A 39 -1.41 14.44 13.41
CA ASP A 39 -1.65 15.79 12.88
C ASP A 39 -1.76 15.76 11.35
N SER A 40 -0.96 14.92 10.68
CA SER A 40 -1.04 14.73 9.22
C SER A 40 -2.40 14.18 8.76
N VAL A 41 -2.99 13.24 9.51
CA VAL A 41 -4.33 12.70 9.17
C VAL A 41 -5.42 13.74 9.42
N TYR A 42 -5.34 14.49 10.52
CA TYR A 42 -6.29 15.58 10.78
C TYR A 42 -6.14 16.72 9.76
N GLU A 43 -4.94 16.98 9.25
CA GLU A 43 -4.74 17.94 8.16
C GLU A 43 -5.50 17.50 6.89
N LEU A 44 -5.36 16.23 6.48
CA LEU A 44 -6.11 15.68 5.35
C LEU A 44 -7.63 15.77 5.55
N GLU A 45 -8.11 15.45 6.76
CA GLU A 45 -9.52 15.61 7.10
C GLU A 45 -9.96 17.09 6.98
N SER A 46 -9.13 18.03 7.46
CA SER A 46 -9.39 19.47 7.39
C SER A 46 -9.41 20.01 5.95
N TYR A 47 -8.69 19.36 5.03
CA TYR A 47 -8.75 19.63 3.59
C TYR A 47 -10.02 19.08 2.93
N GLY A 48 -10.86 18.35 3.68
CA GLY A 48 -12.11 17.78 3.19
C GLY A 48 -11.98 16.33 2.72
N MET A 49 -10.93 15.60 3.12
CA MET A 49 -10.83 14.17 2.81
C MET A 49 -12.02 13.40 3.44
N PRO A 50 -12.82 12.67 2.65
CA PRO A 50 -14.09 12.08 3.10
C PRO A 50 -13.88 10.74 3.81
N PHE A 51 -13.14 10.72 4.92
CA PHE A 51 -12.96 9.53 5.74
C PHE A 51 -14.30 8.88 6.11
N SER A 52 -14.34 7.54 6.07
CA SER A 52 -15.44 6.78 6.66
C SER A 52 -15.56 7.12 8.15
N ARG A 53 -16.78 7.05 8.69
CA ARG A 53 -17.07 7.53 10.04
C ARG A 53 -17.42 6.40 11.01
N THR A 54 -17.11 6.61 12.28
CA THR A 54 -17.68 5.86 13.39
C THR A 54 -19.07 6.41 13.74
N ASP A 55 -19.81 5.73 14.60
CA ASP A 55 -21.11 6.21 15.09
C ASP A 55 -21.01 7.56 15.83
N GLU A 56 -19.86 7.82 16.46
CA GLU A 56 -19.52 9.11 17.11
C GLU A 56 -19.11 10.23 16.12
N GLY A 57 -19.11 9.97 14.81
CA GLY A 57 -18.69 10.94 13.79
C GLY A 57 -17.17 11.12 13.64
N LYS A 58 -16.37 10.32 14.34
CA LYS A 58 -14.89 10.32 14.21
C LYS A 58 -14.43 9.54 12.98
N ILE A 59 -13.16 9.68 12.62
CA ILE A 59 -12.55 8.89 11.53
C ILE A 59 -12.56 7.40 11.91
N TYR A 60 -13.17 6.57 11.07
CA TYR A 60 -13.14 5.11 11.16
C TYR A 60 -11.72 4.57 10.93
N GLN A 61 -11.34 3.59 11.74
CA GLN A 61 -10.06 2.90 11.63
C GLN A 61 -10.29 1.39 11.59
N ARG A 62 -9.56 0.68 10.72
CA ARG A 62 -9.62 -0.78 10.60
C ARG A 62 -8.33 -1.46 11.07
N ALA A 63 -8.41 -2.76 11.30
CA ALA A 63 -7.23 -3.59 11.52
C ALA A 63 -6.41 -3.71 10.23
N PHE A 64 -5.11 -3.90 10.39
CA PHE A 64 -4.16 -4.08 9.29
C PHE A 64 -2.97 -4.93 9.76
N GLY A 65 -2.22 -5.50 8.81
CA GLY A 65 -1.15 -6.44 9.11
C GLY A 65 -0.04 -5.82 9.96
N GLY A 66 0.47 -6.60 10.91
CA GLY A 66 1.61 -6.22 11.76
C GLY A 66 1.34 -5.11 12.78
N GLN A 67 0.08 -4.73 13.02
CA GLN A 67 -0.29 -3.66 13.95
C GLN A 67 -0.77 -4.20 15.30
N SER A 68 -0.13 -3.78 16.39
CA SER A 68 -0.39 -4.27 17.74
C SER A 68 -0.55 -3.16 18.77
N LEU A 69 -1.22 -3.46 19.88
CA LEU A 69 -1.29 -2.59 21.06
C LEU A 69 -0.17 -2.94 22.05
N LYS A 70 0.19 -2.00 22.92
CA LYS A 70 1.11 -2.20 24.07
C LYS A 70 2.43 -2.89 23.68
N PHE A 71 3.12 -2.39 22.65
CA PHE A 71 4.42 -2.91 22.19
C PHE A 71 4.40 -4.43 21.88
N GLY A 72 3.41 -4.89 21.10
CA GLY A 72 3.29 -6.30 20.72
C GLY A 72 2.53 -7.20 21.70
N LYS A 73 2.11 -6.68 22.86
CA LYS A 73 1.54 -7.49 23.95
C LYS A 73 0.04 -7.31 24.16
N GLY A 74 -0.56 -6.31 23.51
CA GLY A 74 -1.95 -5.88 23.75
C GLY A 74 -2.97 -6.38 22.74
N GLY A 75 -2.59 -7.30 21.84
CA GLY A 75 -3.46 -7.76 20.76
C GLY A 75 -3.47 -6.83 19.53
N GLN A 76 -4.40 -7.08 18.61
CA GLN A 76 -4.54 -6.36 17.34
C GLN A 76 -4.91 -4.89 17.56
N ALA A 77 -4.26 -4.00 16.82
CA ALA A 77 -4.63 -2.59 16.80
C ALA A 77 -5.57 -2.24 15.63
N TYR A 78 -6.38 -1.19 15.82
CA TYR A 78 -7.29 -0.63 14.83
C TYR A 78 -6.90 0.82 14.56
N ARG A 79 -5.88 1.03 13.71
CA ARG A 79 -5.33 2.37 13.47
C ARG A 79 -5.22 2.80 12.02
N CYS A 80 -5.57 1.93 11.07
CA CYS A 80 -5.57 2.25 9.65
C CYS A 80 -6.82 3.07 9.29
N CYS A 81 -6.67 4.38 9.15
CA CYS A 81 -7.76 5.29 8.75
C CYS A 81 -8.16 5.03 7.29
N ALA A 82 -9.45 5.01 7.00
CA ALA A 82 -9.92 4.54 5.69
C ALA A 82 -11.07 5.37 5.10
N VAL A 83 -11.11 5.43 3.76
CA VAL A 83 -12.28 5.84 2.97
C VAL A 83 -12.76 4.60 2.24
N ALA A 84 -13.57 3.78 2.90
CA ALA A 84 -13.83 2.41 2.48
C ALA A 84 -12.51 1.72 2.05
N ASP A 85 -12.43 1.16 0.85
CA ASP A 85 -11.21 0.61 0.25
C ASP A 85 -10.60 1.50 -0.86
N ARG A 86 -10.94 2.79 -0.87
CA ARG A 86 -10.53 3.78 -1.89
C ARG A 86 -9.74 4.96 -1.31
N THR A 87 -9.10 4.78 -0.16
CA THR A 87 -8.36 5.83 0.57
C THR A 87 -7.37 6.58 -0.31
N GLY A 88 -6.59 5.87 -1.15
CA GLY A 88 -5.61 6.49 -2.05
C GLY A 88 -6.24 7.41 -3.10
N HIS A 89 -7.38 7.01 -3.67
CA HIS A 89 -8.13 7.82 -4.63
C HIS A 89 -8.61 9.12 -3.98
N SER A 90 -9.27 9.03 -2.83
CA SER A 90 -9.76 10.21 -2.11
C SER A 90 -8.63 11.14 -1.67
N MET A 91 -7.52 10.59 -1.15
CA MET A 91 -6.36 11.37 -0.74
C MET A 91 -5.77 12.17 -1.91
N LEU A 92 -5.57 11.53 -3.08
CA LEU A 92 -4.99 12.19 -4.24
C LEU A 92 -5.91 13.30 -4.79
N HIS A 93 -7.23 13.05 -4.86
CA HIS A 93 -8.19 14.06 -5.29
C HIS A 93 -8.27 15.24 -4.30
N THR A 94 -8.27 14.98 -2.99
CA THR A 94 -8.25 16.02 -1.96
C THR A 94 -6.99 16.87 -2.06
N LEU A 95 -5.80 16.25 -2.16
CA LEU A 95 -4.54 16.97 -2.26
C LEU A 95 -4.43 17.78 -3.55
N PHE A 96 -4.85 17.22 -4.69
CA PHE A 96 -4.88 17.97 -5.95
C PHE A 96 -5.83 19.17 -5.86
N GLY A 97 -7.05 18.97 -5.36
CA GLY A 97 -8.00 20.06 -5.13
C GLY A 97 -7.45 21.14 -4.19
N ARG A 98 -6.75 20.73 -3.12
CA ARG A 98 -6.10 21.66 -2.19
C ARG A 98 -4.95 22.42 -2.86
N ALA A 99 -4.15 21.76 -3.70
CA ALA A 99 -3.03 22.36 -4.41
C ALA A 99 -3.48 23.47 -5.39
N LEU A 100 -4.68 23.35 -5.97
CA LEU A 100 -5.29 24.39 -6.82
C LEU A 100 -5.64 25.67 -6.04
N GLY A 101 -5.72 25.62 -4.71
CA GLY A 101 -5.91 26.79 -3.86
C GLY A 101 -4.64 27.65 -3.68
N TYR A 102 -3.50 27.19 -4.21
CA TYR A 102 -2.22 27.88 -4.17
C TYR A 102 -1.76 28.26 -5.58
N ASN A 103 -0.74 29.13 -5.66
CA ASN A 103 -0.13 29.55 -6.94
C ASN A 103 0.89 28.52 -7.46
N CYS A 104 0.53 27.23 -7.43
CA CYS A 104 1.34 26.16 -7.98
C CYS A 104 1.33 26.24 -9.51
N THR A 105 2.52 26.23 -10.13
CA THR A 105 2.65 26.10 -11.58
C THR A 105 2.81 24.62 -11.93
N PHE A 106 1.83 24.06 -12.64
CA PHE A 106 1.84 22.66 -13.06
C PHE A 106 2.29 22.54 -14.52
N PHE A 107 3.35 21.78 -14.73
CA PHE A 107 3.78 21.32 -16.05
C PHE A 107 3.29 19.88 -16.24
N VAL A 108 2.03 19.74 -16.62
CA VAL A 108 1.35 18.44 -16.79
C VAL A 108 1.82 17.78 -18.08
N GLU A 109 2.05 16.46 -18.05
CA GLU A 109 2.62 15.68 -19.17
C GLU A 109 4.02 16.16 -19.61
N TYR A 110 4.87 16.51 -18.64
CA TYR A 110 6.29 16.71 -18.83
C TYR A 110 7.08 15.53 -18.27
N PHE A 111 7.84 14.85 -19.13
CA PHE A 111 8.64 13.70 -18.76
C PHE A 111 10.05 14.14 -18.35
N ALA A 112 10.44 13.90 -17.10
CA ALA A 112 11.78 14.23 -16.61
C ALA A 112 12.83 13.25 -17.14
N LEU A 113 13.88 13.79 -17.74
CA LEU A 113 14.93 13.02 -18.40
C LEU A 113 16.14 12.81 -17.49
N ASP A 114 16.71 13.90 -16.98
CA ASP A 114 17.91 13.88 -16.15
C ASP A 114 18.02 15.09 -15.23
N LEU A 115 18.73 14.91 -14.11
CA LEU A 115 19.13 16.01 -13.23
C LEU A 115 20.20 16.88 -13.90
N ILE A 116 20.15 18.18 -13.65
CA ILE A 116 21.21 19.11 -14.06
C ILE A 116 22.19 19.23 -12.88
N MET A 117 23.32 18.54 -12.94
CA MET A 117 24.34 18.53 -11.88
C MET A 117 25.50 19.46 -12.22
N GLU A 118 25.96 20.25 -11.25
CA GLU A 118 27.13 21.13 -11.36
C GLU A 118 27.84 21.18 -10.00
N ASP A 119 29.14 20.87 -9.97
CA ASP A 119 29.97 20.85 -8.76
C ASP A 119 29.38 20.03 -7.60
N GLY A 120 28.72 18.91 -7.92
CA GLY A 120 28.07 18.03 -6.95
C GLY A 120 26.69 18.51 -6.48
N GLU A 121 26.19 19.64 -6.99
CA GLU A 121 24.89 20.21 -6.64
C GLU A 121 23.87 20.04 -7.77
N CYS A 122 22.63 19.74 -7.42
CA CYS A 122 21.51 19.74 -8.36
C CYS A 122 21.02 21.17 -8.62
N LYS A 123 21.05 21.60 -9.88
CA LYS A 123 20.61 22.93 -10.35
C LYS A 123 19.26 22.91 -11.07
N GLY A 124 18.59 21.76 -11.11
CA GLY A 124 17.30 21.59 -11.79
C GLY A 124 17.18 20.27 -12.53
N VAL A 125 16.30 20.26 -13.55
CA VAL A 125 15.97 19.06 -14.32
C VAL A 125 15.80 19.38 -15.82
N MET A 126 16.26 18.47 -16.66
CA MET A 126 15.95 18.41 -18.10
C MET A 126 14.64 17.65 -18.28
N VAL A 127 13.69 18.22 -19.03
CA VAL A 127 12.37 17.60 -19.23
C VAL A 127 11.96 17.67 -20.70
N MET A 128 11.12 16.73 -21.14
CA MET A 128 10.47 16.74 -22.43
C MET A 128 8.98 17.02 -22.27
N ASN A 129 8.47 18.03 -22.97
CA ASN A 129 7.03 18.21 -23.09
C ASN A 129 6.48 17.12 -24.01
N MET A 130 5.59 16.27 -23.49
CA MET A 130 5.04 15.17 -24.27
C MET A 130 4.03 15.63 -25.33
N SER A 131 3.45 16.83 -25.19
CA SER A 131 2.44 17.33 -26.14
C SER A 131 3.03 17.79 -27.47
N ASP A 132 4.25 18.34 -27.45
CA ASP A 132 4.90 18.95 -28.63
C ASP A 132 6.34 18.48 -28.89
N GLY A 133 6.91 17.64 -28.02
CA GLY A 133 8.25 17.08 -28.15
C GLY A 133 9.39 18.06 -27.84
N THR A 134 9.09 19.27 -27.36
CA THR A 134 10.12 20.25 -27.00
C THR A 134 10.85 19.88 -25.71
N ILE A 135 12.14 20.22 -25.66
CA ILE A 135 13.01 19.96 -24.49
C ILE A 135 13.19 21.25 -23.70
N HIS A 136 12.98 21.18 -22.39
CA HIS A 136 13.06 22.32 -21.48
C HIS A 136 14.11 22.09 -20.39
N ARG A 137 14.71 23.19 -19.94
CA ARG A 137 15.58 23.25 -18.75
C ARG A 137 14.82 23.96 -17.64
N MET A 138 14.42 23.22 -16.62
CA MET A 138 13.79 23.78 -15.43
C MET A 138 14.86 23.99 -14.36
N LYS A 139 15.37 25.22 -14.26
CA LYS A 139 16.34 25.60 -13.23
C LYS A 139 15.63 25.89 -11.92
N ALA A 140 16.15 25.35 -10.83
CA ALA A 140 15.64 25.61 -9.48
C ALA A 140 16.79 25.57 -8.47
N LYS A 141 16.64 26.31 -7.36
CA LYS A 141 17.56 26.23 -6.23
C LYS A 141 17.46 24.88 -5.50
N SER A 142 16.29 24.26 -5.55
CA SER A 142 16.00 22.98 -4.91
C SER A 142 15.10 22.17 -5.82
N THR A 143 15.40 20.88 -5.95
CA THR A 143 14.66 19.92 -6.77
C THR A 143 14.24 18.77 -5.86
N VAL A 144 12.96 18.40 -5.88
CA VAL A 144 12.41 17.27 -5.11
C VAL A 144 12.01 16.17 -6.09
N LEU A 145 12.55 14.97 -5.91
CA LEU A 145 12.12 13.79 -6.65
C LEU A 145 11.01 13.08 -5.87
N ALA A 146 9.81 13.04 -6.45
CA ALA A 146 8.64 12.34 -5.91
C ALA A 146 8.01 11.44 -6.99
N THR A 147 8.85 10.67 -7.69
CA THR A 147 8.51 9.97 -8.96
C THR A 147 7.90 8.57 -8.78
N GLY A 148 7.59 8.14 -7.55
CA GLY A 148 7.08 6.79 -7.28
C GLY A 148 8.14 5.68 -7.40
N GLY A 149 7.68 4.43 -7.38
CA GLY A 149 8.53 3.22 -7.40
C GLY A 149 8.78 2.62 -8.79
N TYR A 150 9.31 1.40 -8.82
CA TYR A 150 9.77 0.69 -10.02
C TYR A 150 9.19 -0.71 -10.21
N GLY A 151 7.97 -0.97 -9.71
CA GLY A 151 7.37 -2.32 -9.76
C GLY A 151 7.28 -2.94 -11.16
N ARG A 152 7.31 -2.12 -12.23
CA ARG A 152 7.36 -2.60 -13.62
C ARG A 152 8.67 -3.27 -14.05
N ALA A 153 9.66 -3.36 -13.15
CA ALA A 153 10.79 -4.26 -13.31
C ALA A 153 10.37 -5.75 -13.26
N TYR A 154 9.20 -6.07 -12.68
CA TYR A 154 8.67 -7.42 -12.56
C TYR A 154 7.61 -7.71 -13.64
N PHE A 155 7.53 -8.98 -14.04
CA PHE A 155 6.58 -9.44 -15.05
C PHE A 155 5.12 -9.29 -14.58
N SER A 156 4.84 -9.70 -13.34
CA SER A 156 3.56 -9.47 -12.67
C SER A 156 3.81 -8.53 -11.50
N CYS A 157 3.00 -7.48 -11.39
CA CYS A 157 3.06 -6.49 -10.32
C CYS A 157 1.70 -5.80 -10.19
N THR A 158 1.38 -5.30 -9.00
CA THR A 158 0.19 -4.46 -8.79
C THR A 158 0.38 -3.03 -9.28
N SER A 159 1.59 -2.70 -9.74
CA SER A 159 1.99 -1.34 -10.10
C SER A 159 1.38 -0.89 -11.42
N ALA A 160 1.05 0.40 -11.50
CA ALA A 160 0.65 1.00 -12.76
C ALA A 160 1.75 0.84 -13.83
N HIS A 161 1.38 0.92 -15.11
CA HIS A 161 2.35 0.89 -16.21
C HIS A 161 3.39 2.03 -16.13
N THR A 162 3.07 3.10 -15.41
CA THR A 162 3.91 4.29 -15.21
C THR A 162 4.87 4.20 -14.03
N CYS A 163 4.90 3.09 -13.28
CA CYS A 163 5.83 2.92 -12.16
C CYS A 163 7.17 2.31 -12.64
N THR A 164 7.96 3.11 -13.34
CA THR A 164 9.17 2.70 -14.08
C THR A 164 10.49 3.10 -13.41
N GLY A 165 10.46 3.72 -12.22
CA GLY A 165 11.67 4.06 -11.48
C GLY A 165 12.44 5.27 -12.02
N ASP A 166 11.78 6.16 -12.76
CA ASP A 166 12.44 7.23 -13.52
C ASP A 166 13.36 8.12 -12.66
N GLY A 167 12.91 8.54 -11.48
CA GLY A 167 13.70 9.35 -10.56
C GLY A 167 14.92 8.64 -9.98
N GLY A 168 14.78 7.36 -9.63
CA GLY A 168 15.92 6.52 -9.23
C GLY A 168 16.92 6.38 -10.37
N GLY A 169 16.43 6.18 -11.59
CA GLY A 169 17.26 6.17 -12.80
C GLY A 169 18.02 7.48 -13.03
N MET A 170 17.37 8.64 -12.82
CA MET A 170 18.02 9.95 -12.91
C MET A 170 19.12 10.11 -11.85
N ALA A 171 18.86 9.71 -10.60
CA ALA A 171 19.86 9.77 -9.54
C ALA A 171 21.06 8.86 -9.84
N ALA A 172 20.82 7.62 -10.31
CA ALA A 172 21.89 6.70 -10.69
C ALA A 172 22.74 7.24 -11.86
N ARG A 173 22.12 7.83 -12.89
CA ARG A 173 22.83 8.48 -14.00
C ARG A 173 23.66 9.69 -13.56
N ALA A 174 23.21 10.40 -12.53
CA ALA A 174 23.96 11.46 -11.87
C ALA A 174 25.12 10.96 -10.98
N GLY A 175 25.31 9.64 -10.86
CA GLY A 175 26.35 9.04 -10.02
C GLY A 175 26.02 9.05 -8.52
N LEU A 176 24.75 9.29 -8.15
CA LEU A 176 24.30 9.23 -6.77
C LEU A 176 23.95 7.79 -6.38
N PRO A 177 24.21 7.38 -5.14
CA PRO A 177 23.84 6.04 -4.67
C PRO A 177 22.32 5.91 -4.56
N LEU A 178 21.86 4.69 -4.79
CA LEU A 178 20.53 4.22 -4.41
C LEU A 178 20.69 3.24 -3.26
N GLU A 179 19.67 3.12 -2.43
CA GLU A 179 19.71 2.34 -1.19
C GLU A 179 18.61 1.28 -1.20
N ASP A 180 18.91 0.10 -0.66
CA ASP A 180 17.97 -0.98 -0.35
C ASP A 180 17.09 -1.49 -1.51
N LEU A 181 17.58 -1.43 -2.75
CA LEU A 181 16.82 -1.82 -3.95
C LEU A 181 16.49 -3.32 -4.03
N GLU A 182 17.21 -4.16 -3.28
CA GLU A 182 16.93 -5.60 -3.17
C GLU A 182 15.67 -5.90 -2.34
N PHE A 183 15.21 -4.96 -1.52
CA PHE A 183 14.05 -5.15 -0.64
C PHE A 183 12.73 -4.89 -1.36
N VAL A 184 12.35 -5.81 -2.22
CA VAL A 184 11.08 -5.75 -2.97
C VAL A 184 9.95 -6.41 -2.19
N GLN A 185 8.89 -5.65 -1.91
CA GLN A 185 7.70 -6.16 -1.25
C GLN A 185 6.75 -6.85 -2.23
N PHE A 186 6.46 -8.13 -1.98
CA PHE A 186 5.37 -8.85 -2.63
C PHE A 186 4.12 -8.75 -1.76
N HIS A 187 3.08 -8.10 -2.27
CA HIS A 187 1.81 -8.03 -1.55
C HIS A 187 1.13 -9.40 -1.59
N PRO A 188 0.64 -9.95 -0.46
CA PRO A 188 0.14 -11.32 -0.42
C PRO A 188 -1.00 -11.62 -1.40
N THR A 189 -1.87 -10.65 -1.63
CA THR A 189 -3.14 -10.85 -2.34
C THR A 189 -3.25 -10.00 -3.60
N GLY A 190 -2.45 -10.29 -4.63
CA GLY A 190 -2.76 -9.85 -6.00
C GLY A 190 -3.71 -10.84 -6.67
N ILE A 191 -4.72 -10.36 -7.42
CA ILE A 191 -5.66 -11.23 -8.14
C ILE A 191 -4.89 -12.09 -9.13
N TYR A 192 -5.11 -13.40 -9.08
CA TYR A 192 -4.47 -14.35 -9.98
C TYR A 192 -4.76 -14.02 -11.46
N GLY A 193 -3.72 -14.06 -12.29
CA GLY A 193 -3.79 -13.68 -13.71
C GLY A 193 -3.60 -12.18 -13.94
N ALA A 194 -4.52 -11.34 -13.44
CA ALA A 194 -4.53 -9.90 -13.72
C ALA A 194 -3.50 -9.09 -12.89
N GLY A 195 -3.12 -9.57 -11.71
CA GLY A 195 -2.18 -8.89 -10.81
C GLY A 195 -2.73 -7.69 -10.04
N MET A 196 -4.05 -7.45 -10.11
CA MET A 196 -4.69 -6.31 -9.43
C MET A 196 -4.64 -6.49 -7.91
N LEU A 197 -4.38 -5.41 -7.17
CA LEU A 197 -4.32 -5.45 -5.72
C LEU A 197 -5.69 -5.78 -5.10
N MET A 198 -5.73 -6.82 -4.26
CA MET A 198 -6.78 -6.99 -3.25
C MET A 198 -6.26 -6.42 -1.94
N THR A 199 -6.93 -5.39 -1.41
CA THR A 199 -6.47 -4.71 -0.19
C THR A 199 -6.28 -5.68 0.97
N GLU A 200 -5.20 -5.49 1.74
CA GLU A 200 -5.04 -6.17 3.03
C GLU A 200 -6.18 -5.83 4.01
N GLY A 201 -6.92 -4.75 3.77
CA GLY A 201 -8.16 -4.46 4.45
C GLY A 201 -9.19 -5.60 4.35
N CYS A 202 -9.15 -6.44 3.32
CA CYS A 202 -9.99 -7.65 3.24
C CYS A 202 -9.74 -8.57 4.44
N ARG A 203 -8.48 -8.80 4.80
CA ARG A 203 -8.08 -9.58 5.98
C ARG A 203 -8.33 -8.82 7.28
N GLY A 204 -8.14 -7.49 7.27
CA GLY A 204 -8.46 -6.61 8.39
C GLY A 204 -9.94 -6.61 8.78
N GLU A 205 -10.84 -6.78 7.82
CA GLU A 205 -12.29 -6.92 8.03
C GLU A 205 -12.71 -8.39 8.29
N GLY A 206 -11.75 -9.32 8.41
CA GLY A 206 -12.00 -10.71 8.78
C GLY A 206 -11.89 -11.74 7.66
N GLY A 207 -11.39 -11.36 6.47
CA GLY A 207 -11.08 -12.28 5.39
C GLY A 207 -9.96 -13.27 5.73
N ILE A 208 -10.04 -14.49 5.17
CA ILE A 208 -9.16 -15.61 5.54
C ILE A 208 -8.55 -16.24 4.28
N LEU A 209 -7.25 -16.53 4.32
CA LEU A 209 -6.56 -17.28 3.28
C LEU A 209 -6.71 -18.79 3.50
N ARG A 210 -7.13 -19.52 2.46
CA ARG A 210 -7.27 -21.00 2.50
C ARG A 210 -6.60 -21.67 1.32
N ASN A 211 -5.94 -22.80 1.59
CA ASN A 211 -5.33 -23.64 0.58
C ASN A 211 -6.36 -24.61 -0.05
N SER A 212 -5.91 -25.51 -0.92
CA SER A 212 -6.79 -26.48 -1.62
C SER A 212 -7.46 -27.51 -0.72
N GLU A 213 -6.96 -27.69 0.50
CA GLU A 213 -7.57 -28.57 1.52
C GLU A 213 -8.62 -27.82 2.35
N GLY A 214 -8.81 -26.53 2.10
CA GLY A 214 -9.67 -25.66 2.90
C GLY A 214 -9.06 -25.24 4.23
N GLU A 215 -7.78 -25.54 4.49
CA GLU A 215 -7.07 -25.18 5.73
C GLU A 215 -6.84 -23.66 5.79
N PRO A 216 -7.19 -22.98 6.89
CA PRO A 216 -6.74 -21.61 7.17
C PRO A 216 -5.26 -21.63 7.59
N PHE A 217 -4.37 -21.90 6.64
CA PHE A 217 -2.96 -22.26 6.88
C PHE A 217 -2.17 -21.20 7.65
N MET A 218 -2.57 -19.92 7.63
CA MET A 218 -1.89 -18.88 8.42
C MET A 218 -1.96 -19.10 9.93
N GLU A 219 -2.92 -19.88 10.44
CA GLU A 219 -2.95 -20.30 11.84
C GLU A 219 -1.74 -21.15 12.23
N ARG A 220 -1.16 -21.87 11.27
CA ARG A 220 0.05 -22.69 11.45
C ARG A 220 1.33 -21.85 11.33
N TYR A 221 1.41 -20.96 10.35
CA TYR A 221 2.62 -20.15 10.12
C TYR A 221 2.77 -18.97 11.09
N ALA A 222 1.66 -18.37 11.51
CA ALA A 222 1.65 -17.23 12.42
C ALA A 222 0.53 -17.37 13.46
N PRO A 223 0.68 -18.23 14.49
CA PRO A 223 -0.42 -18.59 15.40
C PRO A 223 -1.12 -17.41 16.08
N THR A 224 -0.38 -16.32 16.36
CA THR A 224 -0.93 -15.13 17.00
C THR A 224 -1.59 -14.16 16.00
N ALA A 225 -0.89 -13.81 14.92
CA ALA A 225 -1.31 -12.77 13.99
C ALA A 225 -2.15 -13.31 12.83
N LYS A 226 -2.02 -14.60 12.51
CA LYS A 226 -2.69 -15.31 11.42
C LYS A 226 -2.54 -14.54 10.11
N ASP A 227 -3.64 -14.31 9.41
CA ASP A 227 -3.70 -13.55 8.16
C ASP A 227 -3.27 -12.08 8.30
N LEU A 228 -3.16 -11.55 9.52
CA LEU A 228 -2.65 -10.20 9.82
C LEU A 228 -1.17 -10.20 10.26
N ALA A 229 -0.43 -11.26 9.97
CA ALA A 229 1.04 -11.23 10.05
C ALA A 229 1.65 -10.23 9.05
N SER A 230 2.96 -9.97 9.16
CA SER A 230 3.67 -9.12 8.21
C SER A 230 3.62 -9.69 6.79
N ARG A 231 3.62 -8.81 5.79
CA ARG A 231 3.43 -9.18 4.38
C ARG A 231 4.45 -10.19 3.89
N ASP A 232 5.70 -10.05 4.30
CA ASP A 232 6.78 -10.96 3.94
C ASP A 232 6.54 -12.38 4.48
N VAL A 233 6.02 -12.52 5.71
CA VAL A 233 5.64 -13.81 6.31
C VAL A 233 4.44 -14.41 5.58
N VAL A 234 3.39 -13.63 5.33
CA VAL A 234 2.17 -14.13 4.65
C VAL A 234 2.50 -14.56 3.21
N SER A 235 3.22 -13.73 2.46
CA SER A 235 3.63 -14.03 1.08
C SER A 235 4.51 -15.28 1.01
N ARG A 236 5.51 -15.44 1.89
CA ARG A 236 6.32 -16.67 1.95
C ARG A 236 5.47 -17.89 2.29
N SER A 237 4.53 -17.76 3.24
CA SER A 237 3.64 -18.86 3.64
C SER A 237 2.76 -19.31 2.47
N MET A 238 2.15 -18.36 1.74
CA MET A 238 1.36 -18.65 0.53
C MET A 238 2.20 -19.35 -0.54
N THR A 239 3.42 -18.89 -0.78
CA THR A 239 4.35 -19.52 -1.73
C THR A 239 4.70 -20.94 -1.31
N MET A 240 4.95 -21.20 -0.02
CA MET A 240 5.23 -22.55 0.48
C MET A 240 4.04 -23.48 0.32
N GLU A 241 2.80 -23.03 0.59
CA GLU A 241 1.60 -23.83 0.33
C GLU A 241 1.48 -24.26 -1.14
N ILE A 242 1.78 -23.35 -2.07
CA ILE A 242 1.76 -23.63 -3.50
C ILE A 242 2.87 -24.63 -3.89
N ILE A 243 4.10 -24.39 -3.45
CA ILE A 243 5.26 -25.26 -3.75
C ILE A 243 5.05 -26.68 -3.21
N GLU A 244 4.44 -26.81 -2.03
CA GLU A 244 4.14 -28.10 -1.41
C GLU A 244 2.89 -28.78 -2.00
N GLY A 245 2.33 -28.25 -3.08
CA GLY A 245 1.26 -28.88 -3.87
C GLY A 245 -0.15 -28.66 -3.32
N ARG A 246 -0.31 -27.75 -2.35
CA ARG A 246 -1.59 -27.35 -1.73
C ARG A 246 -2.19 -26.09 -2.35
N GLY A 247 -1.65 -25.59 -3.47
CA GLY A 247 -2.27 -24.52 -4.25
C GLY A 247 -3.62 -24.93 -4.88
N VAL A 248 -4.44 -23.93 -5.21
CA VAL A 248 -5.80 -24.07 -5.72
C VAL A 248 -5.89 -23.88 -7.25
N GLY A 249 -7.07 -24.14 -7.82
CA GLY A 249 -7.32 -24.07 -9.25
C GLY A 249 -6.71 -25.21 -10.07
N PRO A 250 -6.95 -25.27 -11.39
CA PRO A 250 -6.53 -26.40 -12.23
C PRO A 250 -5.01 -26.63 -12.27
N LYS A 251 -4.23 -25.56 -12.05
CA LYS A 251 -2.76 -25.58 -12.07
C LYS A 251 -2.14 -25.68 -10.68
N LYS A 252 -2.93 -25.61 -9.60
CA LYS A 252 -2.45 -25.56 -8.21
C LYS A 252 -1.42 -24.45 -7.94
N ASP A 253 -1.60 -23.27 -8.54
CA ASP A 253 -0.58 -22.20 -8.60
C ASP A 253 -1.00 -20.89 -7.92
N HIS A 254 -2.07 -20.91 -7.12
CA HIS A 254 -2.54 -19.77 -6.33
C HIS A 254 -3.26 -20.23 -5.05
N ILE A 255 -3.80 -19.30 -4.27
CA ILE A 255 -4.52 -19.51 -3.00
C ILE A 255 -5.87 -18.81 -3.06
N TYR A 256 -6.81 -19.20 -2.19
CA TYR A 256 -8.10 -18.53 -2.07
C TYR A 256 -8.12 -17.52 -0.92
N LEU A 257 -8.63 -16.31 -1.19
CA LEU A 257 -9.06 -15.34 -0.19
C LEU A 257 -10.58 -15.45 0.00
N HIS A 258 -11.00 -15.91 1.16
CA HIS A 258 -12.40 -16.05 1.53
C HIS A 258 -12.94 -14.79 2.20
N LEU A 259 -14.04 -14.27 1.66
CA LEU A 259 -14.80 -13.14 2.22
C LEU A 259 -16.29 -13.47 2.39
N ASN A 260 -16.74 -14.61 1.85
CA ASN A 260 -18.15 -15.01 1.76
C ASN A 260 -18.80 -15.36 3.11
N HIS A 261 -18.02 -15.47 4.20
CA HIS A 261 -18.53 -15.57 5.56
C HIS A 261 -18.84 -14.21 6.21
N LEU A 262 -18.38 -13.12 5.62
CA LEU A 262 -18.71 -11.77 6.06
C LEU A 262 -20.10 -11.39 5.55
N ALA A 263 -20.82 -10.57 6.33
CA ALA A 263 -22.12 -10.06 5.92
C ALA A 263 -21.98 -9.26 4.60
N PRO A 264 -22.85 -9.48 3.59
CA PRO A 264 -22.79 -8.74 2.32
C PRO A 264 -22.83 -7.23 2.51
N GLU A 265 -23.55 -6.74 3.52
CA GLU A 265 -23.62 -5.33 3.89
C GLU A 265 -22.24 -4.78 4.29
N THR A 266 -21.48 -5.55 5.07
CA THR A 266 -20.11 -5.19 5.47
C THR A 266 -19.19 -5.11 4.26
N LEU A 267 -19.31 -6.05 3.30
CA LEU A 267 -18.51 -6.02 2.08
C LEU A 267 -18.82 -4.77 1.24
N MET A 268 -20.10 -4.45 1.06
CA MET A 268 -20.51 -3.28 0.27
C MET A 268 -20.16 -1.95 0.95
N GLU A 269 -20.16 -1.89 2.29
CA GLU A 269 -19.80 -0.69 3.02
C GLU A 269 -18.27 -0.49 3.11
N ARG A 270 -17.53 -1.54 3.43
CA ARG A 270 -16.10 -1.45 3.80
C ARG A 270 -15.14 -1.79 2.67
N LEU A 271 -15.60 -2.60 1.71
CA LEU A 271 -14.82 -3.21 0.63
C LEU A 271 -15.52 -3.13 -0.77
N PRO A 272 -16.19 -2.03 -1.14
CA PRO A 272 -16.92 -1.96 -2.41
C PRO A 272 -16.02 -2.04 -3.66
N GLY A 273 -14.85 -1.39 -3.63
CA GLY A 273 -13.92 -1.35 -4.76
C GLY A 273 -13.34 -2.71 -5.10
N ILE A 274 -12.97 -3.50 -4.10
CA ILE A 274 -12.43 -4.84 -4.33
C ILE A 274 -13.51 -5.84 -4.75
N CYS A 275 -14.77 -5.68 -4.32
CA CYS A 275 -15.87 -6.51 -4.80
C CYS A 275 -16.09 -6.31 -6.31
N GLU A 276 -16.09 -5.05 -6.75
CA GLU A 276 -16.13 -4.70 -8.17
C GLU A 276 -14.92 -5.24 -8.93
N THR A 277 -13.72 -5.10 -8.37
CA THR A 277 -12.47 -5.59 -8.98
C THR A 277 -12.46 -7.11 -9.13
N ALA A 278 -12.90 -7.86 -8.11
CA ALA A 278 -13.00 -9.31 -8.15
C ALA A 278 -13.98 -9.78 -9.23
N GLN A 279 -15.13 -9.11 -9.34
CA GLN A 279 -16.13 -9.40 -10.38
C GLN A 279 -15.56 -9.16 -11.78
N ILE A 280 -14.89 -8.03 -12.01
CA ILE A 280 -14.36 -7.64 -13.34
C ILE A 280 -13.19 -8.53 -13.77
N PHE A 281 -12.23 -8.78 -12.89
CA PHE A 281 -10.95 -9.39 -13.27
C PHE A 281 -10.86 -10.89 -12.98
N ALA A 282 -11.70 -11.42 -12.10
CA ALA A 282 -11.74 -12.85 -11.80
C ALA A 282 -13.12 -13.49 -12.07
N GLY A 283 -14.16 -12.71 -12.39
CA GLY A 283 -15.52 -13.22 -12.53
C GLY A 283 -16.14 -13.70 -11.22
N VAL A 284 -15.60 -13.25 -10.08
CA VAL A 284 -15.96 -13.76 -8.75
C VAL A 284 -16.89 -12.79 -8.03
N ASP A 285 -18.03 -13.31 -7.58
CA ASP A 285 -18.89 -12.66 -6.59
C ASP A 285 -18.33 -12.97 -5.19
N ALA A 286 -17.64 -11.99 -4.59
CA ALA A 286 -16.97 -12.12 -3.29
C ALA A 286 -17.93 -12.46 -2.13
N THR A 287 -19.24 -12.26 -2.30
CA THR A 287 -20.26 -12.63 -1.31
C THR A 287 -20.57 -14.14 -1.31
N LYS A 288 -20.16 -14.86 -2.36
CA LYS A 288 -20.48 -16.28 -2.57
C LYS A 288 -19.24 -17.15 -2.68
N GLU A 289 -18.26 -16.69 -3.44
CA GLU A 289 -17.09 -17.46 -3.86
C GLU A 289 -15.79 -16.78 -3.41
N PRO A 290 -14.74 -17.57 -3.13
CA PRO A 290 -13.44 -17.02 -2.78
C PRO A 290 -12.71 -16.43 -3.98
N ILE A 291 -11.87 -15.44 -3.71
CA ILE A 291 -11.11 -14.71 -4.73
C ILE A 291 -9.75 -15.41 -4.93
N PRO A 292 -9.36 -15.76 -6.17
CA PRO A 292 -8.06 -16.38 -6.43
C PRO A 292 -6.95 -15.34 -6.33
N VAL A 293 -5.96 -15.58 -5.48
CA VAL A 293 -4.90 -14.63 -5.14
C VAL A 293 -3.52 -15.28 -5.10
N LEU A 294 -2.48 -14.52 -5.44
CA LEU A 294 -1.07 -14.88 -5.23
C LEU A 294 -0.21 -13.68 -4.83
N PRO A 295 0.96 -13.91 -4.21
CA PRO A 295 1.94 -12.85 -3.95
C PRO A 295 2.36 -12.14 -5.25
N THR A 296 2.14 -10.84 -5.33
CA THR A 296 2.33 -10.00 -6.54
C THR A 296 3.04 -8.70 -6.20
#